data_AF-A0A8C4RX51-F1
#
_entry.id   AF-A0A8C4RX51-F1
#
_cell.length_a   1.000
_cell.length_b   1.000
_cell.length_c   1.000
_cell.angle_alpha   90.00
_cell.angle_beta   90.00
_cell.angle_gamma   90.00
#
_symmetry.space_group_name_H-M   'P 1'
#
loop_
_entity.id
_entity.type
_entity.pdbx_description
1 polymer ?
#
loop_
_entity_poly.entity_id
_entity_poly.type
_entity_poly.pdbx_seq_one_letter_code
_entity_poly.pdbx_strand_id
1 'polypeptide(L)'
;ALQTVTQEWSPEQHRQGKKSKSLGISVQFRSLEWEEGQSPKDLLTLLKELCTKWLQPQKHSIDQIIYFILLEQLLQVFDIKLRTWVEEHRPKHSKEAE
;
A
#
# COMPACT_ATOMS: atom_id res chain seq x y z
N ALA A 1 -12.05 -20.06 -38.95
CA ALA A 1 -12.28 -20.38 -37.53
C ALA A 1 -11.13 -19.79 -36.73
N LEU A 2 -11.38 -18.64 -36.09
CA LEU A 2 -10.38 -17.95 -35.27
C LEU A 2 -10.24 -18.74 -33.96
N GLN A 3 -9.06 -19.33 -33.74
CA GLN A 3 -8.77 -20.02 -32.49
C GLN A 3 -8.40 -19.00 -31.42
N THR A 4 -9.21 -19.05 -30.37
CA THR A 4 -9.06 -18.53 -29.02
C THR A 4 -7.60 -18.50 -28.51
N VAL A 5 -7.05 -17.31 -28.40
CA VAL A 5 -6.08 -16.95 -27.35
C VAL A 5 -6.69 -15.80 -26.57
N THR A 6 -7.67 -16.11 -25.74
CA THR A 6 -7.96 -15.33 -24.54
C THR A 6 -7.20 -16.02 -23.43
N GLN A 7 -5.90 -15.79 -23.40
CA GLN A 7 -5.11 -16.06 -22.20
C GLN A 7 -5.53 -15.00 -21.19
N GLU A 8 -6.53 -15.32 -20.37
CA GLU A 8 -6.96 -14.52 -19.24
C GLU A 8 -5.76 -14.29 -18.32
N TRP A 9 -5.28 -13.07 -18.30
CA TRP A 9 -4.42 -12.59 -17.22
C TRP A 9 -5.26 -12.62 -15.93
N SER A 10 -4.93 -13.52 -14.99
CA SER A 10 -5.51 -13.56 -13.65
C SER A 10 -4.49 -12.98 -12.64
N PRO A 11 -4.76 -11.80 -12.05
CA PRO A 11 -3.86 -11.14 -11.09
C PRO A 11 -3.71 -11.86 -9.75
N GLU A 12 -4.53 -12.89 -9.48
CA GLU A 12 -4.64 -13.53 -8.17
C GLU A 12 -3.52 -14.54 -7.86
N GLN A 13 -2.81 -15.06 -8.86
CA GLN A 13 -2.04 -16.28 -8.69
C GLN A 13 -0.78 -16.15 -7.80
N HIS A 14 -0.30 -14.93 -7.48
CA HIS A 14 0.96 -14.78 -6.70
C HIS A 14 1.14 -13.51 -5.85
N ARG A 15 0.14 -12.93 -5.16
CA ARG A 15 0.45 -11.71 -4.36
C ARG A 15 -0.32 -11.35 -3.10
N GLN A 16 -1.38 -12.04 -2.68
CA GLN A 16 -2.19 -11.52 -1.57
C GLN A 16 -1.44 -11.46 -0.21
N GLY A 17 -0.61 -12.45 0.12
CA GLY A 17 0.18 -12.43 1.36
C GLY A 17 1.38 -11.46 1.37
N LYS A 18 1.90 -11.07 0.20
CA LYS A 18 3.01 -10.10 0.08
C LYS A 18 2.51 -8.65 0.14
N LYS A 19 1.34 -8.36 -0.44
CA LYS A 19 0.74 -7.01 -0.42
C LYS A 19 0.37 -6.56 1.00
N SER A 20 -0.27 -7.45 1.78
CA SER A 20 -0.66 -7.14 3.16
C SER A 20 0.53 -6.84 4.08
N LYS A 21 1.62 -7.61 3.97
CA LYS A 21 2.86 -7.36 4.73
C LYS A 21 3.59 -6.08 4.30
N SER A 22 3.66 -5.81 3.00
CA SER A 22 4.28 -4.59 2.46
C SER A 22 3.52 -3.33 2.91
N LEU A 23 2.19 -3.37 2.92
CA LEU A 23 1.36 -2.26 3.40
C LEU A 23 1.59 -1.97 4.89
N GLY A 24 1.72 -3.00 5.73
CA GLY A 24 2.03 -2.82 7.15
C GLY A 24 3.39 -2.12 7.39
N ILE A 25 4.41 -2.44 6.60
CA ILE A 25 5.72 -1.80 6.69
C ILE A 25 5.66 -0.35 6.16
N SER A 26 4.86 -0.09 5.13
CA SER A 26 4.57 1.26 4.62
C SER A 26 4.03 2.16 5.73
N VAL A 27 3.05 1.66 6.48
CA VAL A 27 2.44 2.40 7.60
C VAL A 27 3.47 2.70 8.68
N GLN A 28 4.32 1.72 9.05
CA GLN A 28 5.41 1.94 10.01
C GLN A 28 6.43 2.97 9.52
N PHE A 29 6.78 2.96 8.23
CA PHE A 29 7.69 3.95 7.64
C PHE A 29 7.12 5.37 7.72
N ARG A 30 5.81 5.54 7.44
CA ARG A 30 5.14 6.84 7.45
C ARG A 30 4.78 7.36 8.85
N SER A 31 4.59 6.46 9.80
CA SER A 31 4.20 6.78 11.19
C SER A 31 5.38 6.76 12.15
N LEU A 32 6.62 6.80 11.63
CA LEU A 32 7.80 6.79 12.46
C LEU A 32 7.92 8.13 13.19
N GLU A 33 7.85 8.08 14.52
CA GLU A 33 7.93 9.24 15.39
C GLU A 33 9.34 9.40 15.97
N TRP A 34 9.66 10.63 16.36
CA TRP A 34 10.90 10.93 17.07
C TRP A 34 10.78 10.52 18.53
N GLU A 35 11.68 9.66 19.01
CA GLU A 35 11.75 9.33 20.44
C GLU A 35 12.74 10.24 21.17
N GLU A 36 12.38 10.66 22.39
CA GLU A 36 13.22 11.51 23.22
C GLU A 36 14.54 10.79 23.55
N GLY A 37 15.67 11.41 23.19
CA GLY A 37 17.00 10.83 23.34
C GLY A 37 17.55 10.08 22.11
N GLN A 38 16.77 9.88 21.04
CA GLN A 38 17.31 9.36 19.77
C GLN A 38 18.21 10.41 19.09
N SER A 39 19.26 9.97 18.41
CA SER A 39 20.03 10.85 17.53
C SER A 39 19.42 10.90 16.12
N PRO A 40 19.63 11.98 15.35
CA PRO A 40 19.15 12.04 13.96
C PRO A 40 19.68 10.90 13.08
N LYS A 41 20.85 10.35 13.42
CA LYS A 41 21.45 9.23 12.70
C LYS A 41 20.70 7.92 12.94
N ASP A 42 20.21 7.72 14.16
CA ASP A 42 19.45 6.52 14.54
C ASP A 42 18.11 6.52 13.80
N LEU A 43 17.41 7.67 13.81
CA LEU A 43 16.17 7.86 13.05
C LEU A 43 16.37 7.61 11.55
N LEU A 44 17.43 8.16 10.96
CA LEU A 44 17.74 7.96 9.54
C LEU A 44 18.03 6.48 9.23
N THR A 45 18.66 5.77 10.15
CA THR A 45 18.98 4.34 10.00
C THR A 45 17.68 3.53 9.98
N LEU A 46 16.76 3.79 10.92
CA LEU A 46 15.45 3.15 10.97
C LEU A 46 14.61 3.45 9.71
N LEU A 47 14.57 4.71 9.27
CA LEU A 47 13.87 5.10 8.04
C LEU A 47 14.41 4.36 6.82
N LYS A 48 15.74 4.24 6.70
CA LYS A 48 16.38 3.49 5.60
C LYS A 48 16.02 2.02 5.64
N GLU A 49 16.04 1.40 6.82
CA GLU A 49 15.67 0.00 6.97
C GLU A 49 14.21 -0.26 6.58
N LEU A 50 13.28 0.55 7.10
CA LEU A 50 11.86 0.41 6.80
C LEU A 50 11.57 0.66 5.32
N CYS A 51 12.15 1.71 4.74
CA CYS A 51 12.02 2.01 3.31
C CYS A 51 12.56 0.87 2.44
N THR A 52 13.72 0.29 2.80
CA THR A 52 14.30 -0.84 2.08
C THR A 52 13.44 -2.11 2.22
N LYS A 53 12.91 -2.38 3.42
CA LYS A 53 12.02 -3.53 3.67
C LYS A 53 10.69 -3.39 2.92
N TRP A 54 10.15 -2.18 2.85
CA TRP A 54 8.91 -1.85 2.15
C TRP A 54 9.06 -1.96 0.63
N LEU A 55 10.00 -1.20 0.05
CA LEU A 55 10.15 -1.05 -1.41
C LEU A 55 11.01 -2.14 -2.04
N GLN A 56 11.88 -2.79 -1.27
CA GLN A 56 12.79 -3.85 -1.72
C GLN A 56 13.49 -3.51 -3.06
N PRO A 57 14.25 -2.39 -3.13
CA PRO A 57 14.79 -1.89 -4.39
C PRO A 57 15.79 -2.85 -5.07
N GLN A 58 16.29 -3.86 -4.34
CA GLN A 58 17.11 -4.93 -4.91
C GLN A 58 16.31 -5.94 -5.76
N LYS A 59 14.98 -5.95 -5.63
CA LYS A 59 14.06 -6.90 -6.28
C LYS A 59 13.07 -6.25 -7.22
N HIS A 60 12.91 -4.93 -7.15
CA HIS A 60 11.89 -4.19 -7.88
C HIS A 60 12.51 -3.15 -8.80
N SER A 61 11.97 -3.02 -10.01
CA SER A 61 12.31 -1.92 -10.91
C SER A 61 11.76 -0.59 -10.38
N ILE A 62 12.25 0.52 -10.94
CA ILE A 62 11.75 1.86 -10.61
C ILE A 62 10.23 1.95 -10.85
N ASP A 63 9.73 1.44 -11.97
CA ASP A 63 8.29 1.45 -12.27
C ASP A 63 7.47 0.66 -11.24
N GLN A 64 8.00 -0.47 -10.76
CA GLN A 64 7.36 -1.25 -9.70
C GLN A 64 7.36 -0.50 -8.36
N ILE A 65 8.46 0.19 -8.03
CA ILE A 65 8.56 1.04 -6.84
C ILE A 65 7.53 2.18 -6.91
N ILE A 66 7.45 2.88 -8.04
CA ILE A 66 6.45 3.93 -8.27
C ILE A 66 5.03 3.37 -8.13
N TYR A 67 4.75 2.20 -8.70
CA TYR A 67 3.45 1.55 -8.56
C TYR A 67 3.08 1.26 -7.09
N PHE A 68 4.02 0.83 -6.24
CA PHE A 68 3.74 0.62 -4.82
C PHE A 68 3.40 1.92 -4.08
N ILE A 69 4.12 3.00 -4.39
CA ILE A 69 3.85 4.33 -3.80
C ILE A 69 2.48 4.84 -4.26
N LEU A 70 2.15 4.69 -5.54
CA LEU A 70 0.84 5.07 -6.08
C LEU A 70 -0.28 4.24 -5.46
N LEU A 71 -0.07 2.94 -5.26
CA LEU A 71 -1.05 2.05 -4.64
C LEU A 71 -1.29 2.43 -3.17
N GLU A 72 -0.22 2.73 -2.42
CA GLU A 72 -0.32 3.26 -1.04
C GLU A 72 -1.17 4.54 -1.03
N GLN A 73 -0.83 5.51 -1.89
CA GLN A 73 -1.53 6.78 -1.96
C GLN A 73 -2.99 6.61 -2.36
N LEU A 74 -3.27 5.73 -3.32
CA LEU A 74 -4.62 5.44 -3.78
C LEU A 74 -5.46 4.88 -2.62
N LEU A 75 -4.93 3.90 -1.89
CA LEU A 75 -5.61 3.30 -0.74
C LEU A 75 -5.88 4.34 0.36
N GLN A 76 -4.92 5.21 0.68
CA GLN A 76 -5.14 6.30 1.65
C GLN A 76 -6.26 7.26 1.21
N VAL A 77 -6.26 7.64 -0.08
CA VAL A 77 -7.31 8.53 -0.61
C VAL A 77 -8.67 7.83 -0.62
N PHE A 78 -8.73 6.54 -0.93
CA PHE A 78 -9.96 5.75 -0.86
C PHE A 78 -10.47 5.61 0.57
N ASP A 79 -9.62 5.29 1.54
CA ASP A 79 -10.04 5.20 2.95
C ASP A 79 -10.59 6.53 3.45
N ILE A 80 -9.93 7.64 3.12
CA ILE A 80 -10.42 8.98 3.49
C ILE A 80 -11.77 9.26 2.81
N LYS A 81 -11.88 9.09 1.50
CA LYS A 81 -13.12 9.37 0.76
C LYS A 81 -14.27 8.47 1.19
N LEU A 82 -13.99 7.19 1.38
CA LEU A 82 -14.97 6.22 1.84
C LEU A 82 -15.43 6.57 3.26
N ARG A 83 -14.50 6.93 4.15
CA ARG A 83 -14.83 7.41 5.51
C ARG A 83 -15.68 8.67 5.47
N THR A 84 -15.30 9.66 4.67
CA THR A 84 -16.09 10.88 4.47
C THR A 84 -17.48 10.57 3.93
N TRP A 85 -17.57 9.72 2.90
CA TRP A 85 -18.84 9.33 2.30
C TRP A 85 -19.75 8.63 3.32
N VAL A 86 -19.23 7.69 4.12
CA VAL A 86 -19.98 7.01 5.20
C VAL A 86 -20.42 7.99 6.28
N GLU A 87 -19.57 8.94 6.69
CA GLU A 87 -19.91 9.96 7.68
C GLU A 87 -21.02 10.89 7.20
N GLU A 88 -20.97 11.29 5.92
CA GLU A 88 -21.96 12.15 5.27
C GLU A 88 -23.31 11.45 5.01
N HIS A 89 -23.27 10.20 4.55
CA HIS A 89 -24.46 9.50 4.06
C HIS A 89 -25.07 8.54 5.10
N ARG A 90 -24.34 8.21 6.18
CA ARG A 90 -24.75 7.28 7.26
C ARG A 90 -25.62 6.12 6.77
N PRO A 91 -25.13 5.32 5.81
CA PRO A 91 -25.91 4.22 5.24
C PRO A 91 -26.37 3.29 6.36
N LYS A 92 -27.65 2.95 6.36
CA LYS A 92 -28.23 2.04 7.36
C LYS A 92 -27.99 0.59 7.00
N HIS A 93 -27.69 0.31 5.73
CA HIS A 93 -27.47 -1.03 5.20
C HIS A 93 -26.27 -1.08 4.25
N SER A 94 -25.57 -2.22 4.23
CA SER A 94 -24.37 -2.44 3.40
C SER A 94 -24.61 -2.25 1.90
N LYS A 95 -25.84 -2.43 1.41
CA LYS A 95 -26.23 -2.22 0.01
C LYS A 95 -26.32 -0.76 -0.41
N GLU A 96 -26.36 0.17 0.55
CA GLU A 96 -26.39 1.60 0.27
C GLU A 96 -24.98 2.17 0.09
N ALA A 97 -23.94 1.39 0.44
CA ALA A 97 -22.52 1.77 0.43
C ALA A 97 -21.70 1.19 -0.75
N GLU A 98 -22.39 0.65 -1.75
CA GLU A 98 -21.81 -0.02 -2.93
C GLU A 98 -21.62 0.93 -4.12
#